data_AF-A0A8R1DKE1-F1
#
_entry.id   AF-A0A8R1DKE1-F1
#
_cell.length_a   1.000
_cell.length_b   1.000
_cell.length_c   1.000
_cell.angle_alpha   90.00
_cell.angle_beta   90.00
_cell.angle_gamma   90.00
#
_symmetry.space_group_name_H-M   'P 1'
#
loop_
_entity.id
_entity.type
_entity.pdbx_description
1 polymer ?
#
loop_
_entity_poly.entity_id
_entity_poly.type
_entity_poly.pdbx_seq_one_letter_code
_entity_poly.pdbx_strand_id
1 'polypeptide(L)'
;MVKLNPIQRVMFDEKICNRDLTGYVLYSTESAWIWVGESKIESMGLAHFPQFTMLVDGENTQREFIKSTTLRLTKKSRFSQVFFTTDIECEEGLFWKVLNDKVLEKLNELTSE
;
A
#
# COMPACT_ATOMS: atom_id res chain seq x y z
N MET A 1 -5.59 -28.98 -12.62
CA MET A 1 -5.49 -28.49 -11.23
C MET A 1 -4.78 -27.16 -11.25
N VAL A 2 -5.43 -26.07 -10.85
CA VAL A 2 -4.77 -24.77 -10.67
C VAL A 2 -3.88 -24.91 -9.44
N LYS A 3 -2.56 -24.73 -9.58
CA LYS A 3 -1.68 -24.62 -8.42
C LYS A 3 -2.09 -23.34 -7.69
N LEU A 4 -2.70 -23.48 -6.53
CA LEU A 4 -2.94 -22.35 -5.63
C LEU A 4 -1.58 -21.92 -5.09
N ASN A 5 -1.05 -20.81 -5.61
CA ASN A 5 0.07 -20.16 -4.95
C ASN A 5 -0.45 -19.62 -3.61
N PRO A 6 0.10 -20.06 -2.47
CA PRO A 6 -0.38 -19.59 -1.18
C PRO A 6 -0.14 -18.08 -1.08
N ILE A 7 -1.09 -17.37 -0.45
CA ILE A 7 -0.91 -15.96 -0.13
C ILE A 7 0.27 -15.85 0.83
N GLN A 8 1.25 -15.03 0.46
CA GLN A 8 2.45 -14.79 1.26
C GLN A 8 2.30 -13.50 2.06
N ARG A 9 2.85 -13.46 3.27
CA ARG A 9 2.87 -12.28 4.15
C ARG A 9 4.30 -11.86 4.44
N VAL A 10 4.60 -10.59 4.24
CA VAL A 10 5.88 -9.98 4.62
C VAL A 10 5.63 -8.78 5.50
N MET A 11 6.28 -8.75 6.68
CA MET A 11 6.23 -7.63 7.62
C MET A 11 7.35 -6.63 7.31
N PHE A 12 7.13 -5.36 7.64
CA PHE A 12 8.19 -4.35 7.63
C PHE A 12 7.96 -3.29 8.69
N ASP A 13 9.07 -2.78 9.22
CA ASP A 13 9.12 -1.67 10.15
C ASP A 13 10.02 -0.59 9.54
N GLU A 14 9.50 0.63 9.39
CA GLU A 14 10.20 1.74 8.75
C GLU A 14 10.07 3.01 9.58
N LYS A 15 11.19 3.75 9.67
CA LYS A 15 11.19 5.09 10.28
C LYS A 15 11.05 6.13 9.20
N ILE A 16 9.88 6.78 9.12
CA ILE A 16 9.54 7.77 8.08
C ILE A 16 9.22 9.10 8.74
N CYS A 17 9.97 10.15 8.40
CA CYS A 17 9.79 11.51 8.94
C CYS A 17 9.63 11.54 10.48
N ASN A 18 10.51 10.86 11.21
CA ASN A 18 10.48 10.71 12.68
C ASN A 18 9.28 9.93 13.26
N ARG A 19 8.47 9.27 12.43
CA ARG A 19 7.44 8.32 12.86
C ARG A 19 7.96 6.90 12.69
N ASP A 20 7.78 6.08 13.71
CA ASP A 20 8.07 4.65 13.64
C ASP A 20 6.79 3.94 13.18
N LEU A 21 6.82 3.39 11.96
CA LEU A 21 5.66 2.79 11.31
C LEU A 21 5.86 1.28 11.17
N THR A 22 4.78 0.53 11.35
CA THR A 22 4.73 -0.90 11.05
C THR A 22 3.80 -1.15 9.88
N GLY A 23 4.12 -2.14 9.07
CA GLY A 23 3.31 -2.53 7.94
C GLY A 23 3.46 -3.99 7.55
N TYR A 24 2.60 -4.42 6.64
CA TYR A 24 2.75 -5.71 5.99
C TYR A 24 2.18 -5.69 4.58
N VAL A 25 2.68 -6.61 3.76
CA VAL A 25 2.13 -6.95 2.44
C VAL A 25 1.64 -8.39 2.47
N LEU A 26 0.36 -8.59 2.16
CA LEU A 26 -0.22 -9.87 1.76
C LEU A 26 -0.25 -9.91 0.24
N TYR A 27 0.42 -10.86 -0.41
CA TYR A 27 0.47 -10.89 -1.86
C TYR A 27 0.32 -12.28 -2.45
N SER A 28 -0.06 -12.27 -3.72
CA SER A 28 -0.14 -13.41 -4.63
C SER A 28 0.69 -13.08 -5.88
N THR A 29 0.54 -13.82 -6.98
CA THR A 29 1.24 -13.52 -8.23
C THR A 29 0.80 -12.20 -8.87
N GLU A 30 -0.46 -11.79 -8.69
CA GLU A 30 -1.05 -10.67 -9.44
C GLU A 30 -1.54 -9.54 -8.55
N SER A 31 -1.87 -9.84 -7.29
CA SER A 31 -2.44 -8.86 -6.36
C SER A 31 -1.58 -8.71 -5.11
N ALA A 32 -1.48 -7.46 -4.63
CA ALA A 32 -0.90 -7.12 -3.34
C ALA A 32 -1.91 -6.35 -2.47
N TRP A 33 -1.99 -6.71 -1.20
CA TRP A 33 -2.69 -5.97 -0.17
C TRP A 33 -1.69 -5.48 0.86
N ILE A 34 -1.59 -4.17 0.99
CA ILE A 34 -0.62 -3.45 1.78
C ILE A 34 -1.34 -2.72 2.91
N TRP A 35 -0.86 -2.90 4.14
CA TRP A 35 -1.19 -2.05 5.27
C TRP A 35 0.08 -1.39 5.81
N VAL A 36 0.01 -0.08 6.09
CA VAL A 36 1.05 0.65 6.84
C VAL A 36 0.39 1.58 7.84
N GLY A 37 0.85 1.54 9.09
CA GLY A 37 0.17 2.27 10.14
C GLY A 37 0.88 2.32 11.48
N GLU A 38 0.18 2.92 12.45
CA GLU A 38 0.63 3.06 13.83
C GLU A 38 -0.15 2.16 14.80
N SER A 39 -1.45 1.91 14.58
CA SER A 39 -2.25 1.09 15.50
C SER A 39 -3.53 0.46 14.94
N LYS A 40 -4.18 1.07 13.94
CA LYS A 40 -5.52 0.72 13.44
C LYS A 40 -5.62 0.86 11.91
N ILE A 41 -6.82 0.67 11.37
CA ILE A 41 -7.14 0.90 9.95
C ILE A 41 -8.32 1.86 9.91
N GLU A 42 -8.12 3.02 9.28
CA GLU A 42 -9.19 4.03 9.13
C GLU A 42 -9.59 4.26 7.68
N SER A 43 -8.73 3.87 6.73
CA SER A 43 -8.97 4.08 5.31
C SER A 43 -8.40 2.96 4.43
N MET A 44 -9.05 2.71 3.29
CA MET A 44 -8.65 1.64 2.35
C MET A 44 -8.98 2.00 0.90
N GLY A 45 -7.96 2.00 0.04
CA GLY A 45 -8.05 2.15 -1.41
C GLY A 45 -7.79 0.83 -2.15
N LEU A 46 -8.34 0.74 -3.36
CA LEU A 46 -8.12 -0.34 -4.32
C LEU A 46 -7.80 0.26 -5.69
N ALA A 47 -6.80 -0.28 -6.37
CA ALA A 47 -6.55 0.02 -7.77
C ALA A 47 -6.27 -1.25 -8.58
N HIS A 48 -6.72 -1.21 -9.83
CA HIS A 48 -6.31 -2.10 -10.91
C HIS A 48 -6.05 -1.20 -12.10
N PHE A 49 -4.81 -1.11 -12.60
CA PHE A 49 -4.47 -0.04 -13.54
C PHE A 49 -5.31 -0.11 -14.84
N PRO A 50 -5.95 1.00 -15.30
CA PRO A 50 -5.91 2.38 -14.78
C PRO A 50 -7.06 2.78 -13.82
N GLN A 51 -7.90 1.84 -13.38
CA GLN A 51 -9.01 2.06 -12.47
C GLN A 51 -8.60 2.17 -10.99
N PHE A 52 -9.35 2.97 -10.25
CA PHE A 52 -9.23 3.14 -8.81
C PHE A 52 -10.60 3.20 -8.16
N THR A 53 -10.70 2.70 -6.93
CA THR A 53 -11.91 2.74 -6.11
C THR A 53 -11.51 2.89 -4.64
N MET A 54 -12.14 3.82 -3.92
CA MET A 54 -12.08 3.84 -2.46
C MET A 54 -13.01 2.76 -1.91
N LEU A 55 -12.49 1.86 -1.08
CA LEU A 55 -13.30 0.82 -0.44
C LEU A 55 -13.81 1.28 0.93
N VAL A 56 -12.97 2.02 1.67
CA VAL A 56 -13.33 2.66 2.94
C VAL A 56 -12.84 4.09 2.89
N ASP A 57 -13.76 5.04 3.02
CA ASP A 57 -13.50 6.47 3.03
C ASP A 57 -13.84 7.03 4.42
N GLY A 58 -12.82 7.49 5.15
CA GLY A 58 -12.99 8.16 6.44
C GLY A 58 -13.39 9.63 6.26
N GLU A 59 -13.76 10.32 7.34
CA GLU A 59 -14.22 11.72 7.27
C GLU A 59 -13.11 12.75 6.92
N ASN A 60 -11.86 12.30 6.75
CA ASN A 60 -10.67 13.16 6.70
C ASN A 60 -10.12 13.40 5.27
N THR A 61 -9.35 14.49 5.12
CA THR A 61 -8.71 15.00 3.88
C THR A 61 -7.71 14.05 3.21
N GLN A 62 -7.46 12.86 3.78
CA GLN A 62 -6.46 11.89 3.33
C GLN A 62 -6.79 11.17 2.02
N ARG A 63 -8.04 11.28 1.56
CA ARG A 63 -8.55 10.59 0.37
C ARG A 63 -7.65 10.74 -0.85
N GLU A 64 -7.15 11.96 -1.11
CA GLU A 64 -6.30 12.19 -2.29
C GLU A 64 -4.89 11.58 -2.12
N PHE A 65 -4.36 11.52 -0.90
CA PHE A 65 -3.09 10.84 -0.64
C PHE A 65 -3.20 9.32 -0.80
N ILE A 66 -4.27 8.71 -0.29
CA ILE A 66 -4.53 7.27 -0.44
C ILE A 66 -4.71 6.93 -1.92
N LYS A 67 -5.53 7.71 -2.64
CA LYS A 67 -5.75 7.53 -4.08
C LYS A 67 -4.46 7.65 -4.89
N SER A 68 -3.70 8.72 -4.67
CA SER A 68 -2.42 8.95 -5.34
C SER A 68 -1.42 7.84 -5.05
N THR A 69 -1.31 7.41 -3.79
CA THR A 69 -0.41 6.34 -3.35
C THR A 69 -0.79 5.01 -3.99
N THR A 70 -2.06 4.59 -3.87
CA THR A 70 -2.56 3.31 -4.42
C THR A 70 -2.35 3.23 -5.93
N LEU A 71 -2.68 4.30 -6.66
CA LEU A 71 -2.47 4.38 -8.11
C LEU A 71 -0.98 4.30 -8.49
N ARG A 72 -0.11 5.01 -7.77
CA ARG A 72 1.34 4.98 -8.03
C ARG A 72 1.93 3.60 -7.78
N LEU A 73 1.55 2.95 -6.68
CA LEU A 73 2.01 1.59 -6.36
C LEU A 73 1.54 0.60 -7.44
N THR A 74 0.29 0.67 -7.87
CA THR A 74 -0.23 -0.21 -8.94
C THR A 74 0.46 0.05 -10.27
N LYS A 75 0.68 1.32 -10.64
CA LYS A 75 1.31 1.68 -11.92
C LYS A 75 2.79 1.28 -11.99
N LYS A 76 3.51 1.36 -10.87
CA LYS A 76 4.97 1.19 -10.84
C LYS A 76 5.43 -0.19 -10.39
N SER A 77 4.61 -0.94 -9.66
CA SER A 77 4.92 -2.32 -9.28
C SER A 77 4.56 -3.30 -10.40
N ARG A 78 4.93 -4.58 -10.23
CA ARG A 78 4.52 -5.67 -11.13
C ARG A 78 3.11 -6.19 -10.83
N PHE A 79 2.48 -5.77 -9.74
CA PHE A 79 1.14 -6.21 -9.37
C PHE A 79 0.08 -5.52 -10.24
N SER A 80 -0.83 -6.31 -10.79
CA SER A 80 -1.95 -5.80 -11.58
C SER A 80 -3.02 -5.17 -10.70
N GLN A 81 -3.09 -5.56 -9.43
CA GLN A 81 -4.04 -5.05 -8.46
C GLN A 81 -3.36 -4.74 -7.12
N VAL A 82 -3.61 -3.55 -6.57
CA VAL A 82 -3.11 -3.14 -5.26
C VAL A 82 -4.25 -2.67 -4.38
N PHE A 83 -4.35 -3.26 -3.19
CA PHE A 83 -5.16 -2.77 -2.08
C PHE A 83 -4.22 -2.07 -1.10
N PHE A 84 -4.46 -0.81 -0.79
CA PHE A 84 -3.63 -0.04 0.13
C PHE A 84 -4.48 0.54 1.25
N THR A 85 -4.07 0.31 2.49
CA THR A 85 -4.80 0.76 3.68
C THR A 85 -3.85 1.33 4.73
N THR A 86 -4.33 2.32 5.47
CA THR A 86 -3.54 3.03 6.48
C THR A 86 -4.45 3.75 7.48
N ASP A 87 -3.96 3.96 8.70
CA ASP A 87 -4.48 4.86 9.74
C ASP A 87 -3.63 6.12 9.91
N ILE A 88 -2.68 6.36 9.00
CA ILE A 88 -1.74 7.46 9.17
C ILE A 88 -2.42 8.79 8.86
N GLU A 89 -2.65 9.57 9.92
CA GLU A 89 -3.05 10.96 9.78
C GLU A 89 -1.84 11.85 9.49
N CYS A 90 -1.73 12.30 8.24
CA CYS A 90 -0.68 13.22 7.80
C CYS A 90 -1.13 14.01 6.56
N GLU A 91 -1.02 15.33 6.60
CA GLU A 91 -1.30 16.19 5.44
C GLU A 91 -0.03 16.59 4.65
N GLU A 92 1.14 16.14 5.10
CA GLU A 92 2.42 16.52 4.49
C GLU A 92 2.71 15.69 3.23
N GLY A 93 2.70 16.33 2.06
CA GLY A 93 2.99 15.64 0.80
C GLY A 93 4.36 14.96 0.74
N LEU A 94 5.36 15.48 1.45
CA LEU A 94 6.70 14.86 1.54
C LEU A 94 6.65 13.51 2.24
N PHE A 95 5.89 13.40 3.34
CA PHE A 95 5.70 12.15 4.07
C PHE A 95 5.14 11.06 3.14
N TRP A 96 4.06 11.35 2.42
CA TRP A 96 3.43 10.40 1.50
C TRP A 96 4.32 10.01 0.32
N LYS A 97 5.19 10.92 -0.14
CA LYS A 97 6.20 10.59 -1.15
C LYS A 97 7.20 9.56 -0.61
N VAL A 98 7.77 9.81 0.57
CA VAL A 98 8.76 8.89 1.17
C VAL A 98 8.12 7.54 1.46
N LEU A 99 6.89 7.52 1.99
CA LEU A 99 6.12 6.30 2.20
C LEU A 99 5.91 5.53 0.89
N ASN A 100 5.50 6.20 -0.19
CA ASN A 100 5.29 5.55 -1.48
C ASN A 100 6.58 4.93 -2.04
N ASP A 101 7.70 5.66 -1.95
CA ASP A 101 9.00 5.19 -2.45
C ASP A 101 9.48 3.95 -1.67
N LYS A 102 9.34 3.97 -0.33
CA LYS A 102 9.68 2.84 0.55
C LYS A 102 8.82 1.59 0.30
N VAL A 103 7.50 1.77 0.22
CA VAL A 103 6.59 0.65 -0.06
C VAL A 103 6.85 0.09 -1.46
N LEU A 104 7.12 0.95 -2.46
CA LEU A 104 7.42 0.50 -3.82
C LEU A 104 8.72 -0.31 -3.89
N GLU A 105 9.77 0.11 -3.18
CA GLU A 105 11.01 -0.65 -3.06
C GLU A 105 10.72 -2.08 -2.56
N LYS A 106 9.91 -2.21 -1.50
CA LYS A 106 9.46 -3.50 -0.98
C LYS A 106 8.67 -4.32 -1.99
N LEU A 107 7.70 -3.73 -2.69
CA LEU A 107 6.94 -4.47 -3.70
C LEU A 107 7.83 -4.98 -4.85
N ASN A 108 8.86 -4.23 -5.22
CA ASN A 108 9.79 -4.64 -6.27
C ASN A 108 10.70 -5.78 -5.80
N GLU A 109 11.15 -5.77 -4.54
CA GLU A 109 11.91 -6.89 -3.95
C GLU A 109 11.10 -8.21 -4.03
N LEU A 110 9.79 -8.17 -3.74
CA LEU A 110 8.92 -9.35 -3.75
C LEU A 110 8.69 -9.98 -5.13
N THR A 111 9.01 -9.24 -6.19
CA THR A 111 8.71 -9.65 -7.57
C THR A 111 9.97 -9.75 -8.43
N SER A 112 11.16 -9.74 -7.81
CA SER A 112 12.46 -9.77 -8.48
C SER A 112 12.96 -11.17 -8.88
N GLU A 113 12.11 -12.20 -8.76
CA GLU A 113 12.37 -13.54 -9.32
C GLU A 113 11.90 -13.68 -10.77
#